data_AF-A0A371FY91-F1
#
_entry.id   AF-A0A371FY91-F1
#
_cell.length_a   1.000
_cell.length_b   1.000
_cell.length_c   1.000
_cell.angle_alpha   90.00
_cell.angle_beta   90.00
_cell.angle_gamma   90.00
#
_symmetry.space_group_name_H-M   'P 1'
#
loop_
_entity.id
_entity.type
_entity.pdbx_description
1 polymer ?
#
loop_
_entity_poly.entity_id
_entity_poly.type
_entity_poly.pdbx_seq_one_letter_code
_entity_poly.pdbx_strand_id
1 'polypeptide(L)'
;MDPTDMLGINPNFLCHYLSISLKARSVSQKKRRLGEEKKIAIKARFIREVKYPSWLSNVVIVKKPSSKWRICTDYMDLNRACPKDSYPLPSIDALINGASGCGLLSFIDTYLGYNRIRMHPSDKSKTTFITHEGNICYRVT
;
A
#
# COMPACT_ATOMS: atom_id res chain seq x y z
N MET A 1 -2.43 -16.21 2.31
CA MET A 1 -1.98 -15.30 3.39
C MET A 1 -2.40 -15.94 4.68
N ASP A 2 -1.44 -16.58 5.31
CA ASP A 2 -1.58 -17.09 6.66
C ASP A 2 -1.54 -15.91 7.65
N PRO A 3 -2.19 -15.96 8.84
CA PRO A 3 -2.10 -14.90 9.84
C PRO A 3 -0.65 -14.66 10.32
N THR A 4 0.18 -15.70 10.33
CA THR A 4 1.55 -15.66 10.86
C THR A 4 2.50 -14.89 9.95
N ASP A 5 2.21 -14.84 8.64
CA ASP A 5 2.94 -14.05 7.64
C ASP A 5 2.87 -12.52 7.87
N MET A 6 2.01 -12.07 8.81
CA MET A 6 1.73 -10.66 9.08
C MET A 6 2.16 -10.18 10.47
N LEU A 7 3.07 -10.91 11.13
CA LEU A 7 3.90 -10.31 12.17
C LEU A 7 4.83 -9.28 11.49
N GLY A 8 4.25 -8.12 11.22
CA GLY A 8 4.92 -6.94 10.67
C GLY A 8 6.04 -6.49 11.60
N ILE A 9 6.89 -5.61 11.08
CA ILE A 9 7.99 -5.03 11.85
C ILE A 9 7.40 -4.24 13.02
N ASN A 10 8.09 -4.24 14.17
CA ASN A 10 7.67 -3.47 15.33
C ASN A 10 7.53 -1.98 14.94
N PRO A 11 6.35 -1.34 15.13
CA PRO A 11 6.13 0.06 14.76
C PRO A 11 7.12 1.04 15.40
N ASN A 12 7.67 0.71 16.58
CA ASN A 12 8.67 1.53 17.26
C ASN A 12 10.02 1.52 16.53
N PHE A 13 10.29 0.48 15.72
CA PHE A 13 11.50 0.38 14.91
C PHE A 13 11.30 0.99 13.53
N LEU A 14 10.20 0.68 12.86
CA LEU A 14 9.92 1.20 11.52
C LEU A 14 8.42 1.36 11.29
N CYS A 15 8.04 2.55 10.85
CA CYS A 15 6.67 2.91 10.53
C CYS A 15 6.65 3.77 9.25
N HIS A 16 5.63 3.58 8.42
CA HIS A 16 5.41 4.35 7.20
C HIS A 16 4.55 5.58 7.52
N TYR A 17 5.05 6.75 7.13
CA TYR A 17 4.39 8.03 7.28
C TYR A 17 4.04 8.59 5.91
N LEU A 18 2.86 9.19 5.80
CA LEU A 18 2.47 9.92 4.61
C LEU A 18 2.86 11.39 4.77
N SER A 19 3.88 11.80 4.03
CA SER A 19 4.36 13.18 3.98
C SER A 19 3.40 14.11 3.24
N ILE A 20 2.13 14.20 3.63
CA ILE A 20 1.15 15.04 2.95
C ILE A 20 1.53 16.52 3.11
N SER A 21 1.67 17.23 1.99
CA SER A 21 1.92 18.66 1.99
C SER A 21 0.82 19.43 2.73
N LEU A 22 1.20 20.38 3.59
CA LEU A 22 0.25 21.23 4.33
C LEU A 22 -0.70 22.02 3.43
N LYS A 23 -0.29 22.27 2.17
CA LYS A 23 -1.09 22.98 1.17
C LYS A 23 -2.04 22.05 0.40
N ALA A 24 -1.89 20.73 0.53
CA ALA A 24 -2.69 19.77 -0.20
C ALA A 24 -4.12 19.72 0.35
N ARG A 25 -5.10 19.82 -0.55
CA ARG A 25 -6.50 19.61 -0.20
C ARG A 25 -6.79 18.12 -0.21
N SER A 26 -7.55 17.65 0.77
CA SER A 26 -7.97 16.25 0.81
C SER A 26 -8.96 15.96 -0.32
N VAL A 27 -8.78 14.84 -1.00
CA VAL A 27 -9.61 14.43 -2.14
C VAL A 27 -10.47 13.23 -1.76
N SER A 28 -11.78 13.35 -2.01
CA SER A 28 -12.72 12.26 -1.91
C SER A 28 -13.20 11.89 -3.30
N GLN A 29 -12.73 10.76 -3.82
CA GLN A 29 -13.09 10.32 -5.16
C GLN A 29 -14.55 9.84 -5.22
N LYS A 30 -15.24 10.14 -6.32
CA LYS A 30 -16.60 9.62 -6.56
C LYS A 30 -16.57 8.10 -6.72
N LYS A 31 -17.47 7.40 -6.05
CA LYS A 31 -17.62 5.93 -6.14
C LYS A 31 -17.79 5.49 -7.60
N ARG A 32 -16.88 4.65 -8.08
CA ARG A 32 -17.00 4.02 -9.41
C ARG A 32 -17.96 2.84 -9.36
N ARG A 33 -18.74 2.64 -10.43
CA ARG A 33 -19.57 1.44 -10.59
C ARG A 33 -18.66 0.27 -10.94
N LEU A 34 -18.57 -0.69 -10.04
CA LEU A 34 -17.88 -1.95 -10.27
C LEU A 34 -18.92 -2.97 -10.74
N GLY A 35 -18.71 -3.59 -11.90
CA GLY A 35 -19.63 -4.61 -12.43
C GLY A 35 -19.86 -5.74 -11.41
N GLU A 36 -21.04 -6.34 -11.42
CA GLU A 36 -21.45 -7.32 -10.39
C GLU A 36 -20.52 -8.54 -10.34
N GLU A 37 -20.01 -8.96 -11.50
CA GLU A 37 -18.98 -10.01 -11.68
C GLU A 37 -17.64 -9.70 -10.98
N LYS A 38 -17.42 -8.46 -10.55
CA LYS A 38 -16.18 -7.95 -9.94
C LYS A 38 -16.35 -7.67 -8.44
N LYS A 39 -17.40 -8.18 -7.79
CA LYS A 39 -17.53 -8.10 -6.32
C LYS A 39 -16.53 -9.07 -5.66
N ILE A 40 -15.37 -8.56 -5.24
CA ILE A 40 -14.37 -9.33 -4.48
C ILE A 40 -14.53 -9.04 -2.99
N ALA A 41 -14.76 -10.07 -2.19
CA ALA A 41 -14.80 -9.97 -0.74
C ALA A 41 -13.39 -9.71 -0.18
N ILE A 42 -13.23 -8.62 0.56
CA ILE A 42 -12.00 -8.32 1.28
C ILE A 42 -12.06 -9.03 2.64
N LYS A 43 -11.03 -9.80 2.98
CA LYS A 43 -11.01 -10.55 4.25
C LYS A 43 -11.08 -9.57 5.45
N ALA A 44 -12.14 -9.69 6.24
CA ALA A 44 -12.49 -8.81 7.37
C ALA A 44 -11.33 -8.57 8.37
N ARG A 45 -10.43 -9.53 8.55
CA ARG A 45 -9.31 -9.41 9.50
C ARG A 45 -8.24 -8.37 9.13
N PHE A 46 -8.24 -7.89 7.89
CA PHE A 46 -7.22 -6.94 7.40
C PHE A 46 -7.73 -5.53 7.19
N ILE A 47 -8.97 -5.27 7.57
CA ILE A 47 -9.65 -4.02 7.30
C ILE A 47 -10.31 -3.43 8.54
N ARG A 48 -10.56 -2.12 8.49
CA ARG A 48 -11.23 -1.33 9.52
C ARG A 48 -12.11 -0.28 8.85
N GLU A 49 -13.36 -0.19 9.27
CA GLU A 49 -14.29 0.84 8.83
C GLU A 49 -13.83 2.24 9.29
N VAL A 50 -14.04 3.25 8.44
CA VAL A 50 -13.72 4.64 8.74
C VAL A 50 -14.94 5.51 8.49
N LYS A 51 -15.43 6.17 9.55
CA LYS A 51 -16.50 7.16 9.45
C LYS A 51 -15.89 8.50 9.05
N TYR A 52 -16.52 9.16 8.07
CA TYR A 52 -16.14 10.50 7.57
C TYR A 52 -14.64 10.65 7.21
N PRO A 53 -14.13 9.86 6.24
CA PRO A 53 -12.73 9.96 5.85
C PRO A 53 -12.46 11.28 5.09
N SER A 54 -11.33 11.92 5.40
CA SER A 54 -10.87 13.11 4.68
C SER A 54 -10.36 12.77 3.28
N TRP A 55 -9.67 11.64 3.14
CA TRP A 55 -9.20 11.09 1.87
C TRP A 55 -9.99 9.83 1.53
N LEU A 56 -10.44 9.74 0.29
CA LEU A 56 -11.22 8.58 -0.15
C LEU A 56 -10.82 8.16 -1.56
N SER A 57 -10.30 6.94 -1.67
CA SER A 57 -9.81 6.37 -2.93
C SER A 57 -10.74 5.29 -3.48
N ASN A 58 -10.82 5.15 -4.79
CA ASN A 58 -11.54 4.04 -5.42
C ASN A 58 -10.71 2.76 -5.40
N VAL A 59 -11.40 1.64 -5.57
CA VAL A 59 -10.79 0.35 -5.84
C VAL A 59 -10.93 0.00 -7.32
N VAL A 60 -9.85 -0.52 -7.89
CA VAL A 60 -9.74 -1.07 -9.24
C VAL A 60 -9.43 -2.55 -9.14
N ILE A 61 -10.06 -3.35 -10.00
CA ILE A 61 -9.82 -4.79 -10.07
C ILE A 61 -9.09 -5.12 -11.36
N VAL A 62 -7.96 -5.80 -11.20
CA VAL A 62 -7.06 -6.15 -12.29
C VAL A 62 -6.91 -7.66 -12.36
N LYS A 63 -7.03 -8.23 -13.56
CA LYS A 63 -6.75 -9.65 -13.81
C LYS A 63 -5.25 -9.84 -14.00
N LYS A 64 -4.62 -10.69 -13.19
CA LYS A 64 -3.22 -11.07 -13.40
C LYS A 64 -3.10 -12.05 -14.58
N PRO A 65 -1.92 -12.17 -15.20
CA PRO A 65 -1.64 -13.23 -16.18
C PRO A 65 -1.91 -14.64 -15.63
N SER A 66 -1.76 -14.84 -14.31
CA SER A 66 -2.09 -16.08 -13.61
C SER A 66 -3.60 -16.35 -13.46
N SER A 67 -4.45 -15.61 -14.17
CA SER A 67 -5.92 -15.64 -14.08
C SER A 67 -6.53 -15.31 -12.71
N LYS A 68 -5.70 -14.96 -11.72
CA LYS A 68 -6.15 -14.50 -10.39
C LYS A 68 -6.50 -13.02 -10.43
N TRP A 69 -7.57 -12.63 -9.76
CA TRP A 69 -7.94 -11.23 -9.58
C TRP A 69 -7.12 -10.57 -8.47
N ARG A 70 -6.78 -9.29 -8.66
CA ARG A 70 -6.13 -8.44 -7.66
C ARG A 70 -6.94 -7.16 -7.45
N ILE A 71 -7.14 -6.81 -6.20
CA ILE A 71 -7.64 -5.51 -5.76
C ILE A 71 -6.47 -4.52 -5.73
N CYS A 72 -6.64 -3.38 -6.38
CA CYS A 72 -5.70 -2.27 -6.39
C CYS A 72 -6.43 -1.00 -5.94
N THR A 73 -5.91 -0.29 -4.95
CA THR A 73 -6.47 1.00 -4.54
C THR A 73 -5.86 2.13 -5.37
N ASP A 74 -6.72 2.99 -5.90
CA ASP A 74 -6.35 4.15 -6.72
C ASP A 74 -5.94 5.33 -5.83
N TYR A 75 -4.71 5.29 -5.31
CA TYR A 75 -4.14 6.36 -4.49
C TYR A 75 -3.57 7.53 -5.30
N MET A 76 -3.95 7.74 -6.57
CA MET A 76 -3.33 8.79 -7.40
C MET A 76 -3.41 10.19 -6.77
N ASP A 77 -4.56 10.58 -6.23
CA ASP A 77 -4.74 11.89 -5.60
C ASP A 77 -3.97 12.02 -4.29
N LEU A 78 -3.95 10.94 -3.49
CA LEU A 78 -3.17 10.87 -2.25
C LEU A 78 -1.66 10.96 -2.55
N ASN A 79 -1.19 10.21 -3.53
CA ASN A 79 0.21 10.19 -3.95
C ASN A 79 0.66 11.55 -4.52
N ARG A 80 -0.24 12.29 -5.20
CA ARG A 80 0.04 13.65 -5.69
C ARG A 80 0.22 14.66 -4.54
N ALA A 81 -0.42 14.41 -3.41
CA ALA A 81 -0.32 15.25 -2.22
C ALA A 81 0.96 15.00 -1.40
N CYS A 82 1.60 13.85 -1.60
CA CYS A 82 2.90 13.51 -1.03
C CYS A 82 4.02 14.03 -1.96
N PRO A 83 4.97 14.84 -1.47
CA PRO A 83 6.18 15.14 -2.21
C PRO A 83 6.97 13.84 -2.41
N LYS A 84 7.69 13.76 -3.54
CA LYS A 84 8.53 12.61 -3.82
C LYS A 84 9.69 12.57 -2.83
N ASP A 85 9.83 11.44 -2.16
CA ASP A 85 11.02 11.14 -1.36
C ASP A 85 12.19 10.87 -2.32
N SER A 86 13.32 11.55 -2.11
CA SER A 86 14.52 11.45 -2.92
C SER A 86 15.55 10.52 -2.29
N TYR A 87 15.09 9.39 -1.75
CA TYR A 87 15.98 8.37 -1.19
C TYR A 87 16.98 7.91 -2.27
N PRO A 88 18.30 8.02 -2.03
CA PRO A 88 19.30 7.70 -3.03
C PRO A 88 19.37 6.19 -3.22
N LEU A 89 18.70 5.71 -4.27
CA LEU A 89 18.85 4.32 -4.71
C LEU A 89 20.13 4.18 -5.53
N PRO A 90 20.98 3.18 -5.24
CA PRO A 90 22.19 2.95 -6.02
C PRO A 90 21.83 2.60 -7.47
N SER A 91 22.66 3.04 -8.42
CA SER A 91 22.53 2.62 -9.81
C SER A 91 22.85 1.13 -9.94
N ILE A 92 22.41 0.53 -11.04
CA ILE A 92 22.71 -0.87 -11.35
C ILE A 92 24.23 -1.09 -11.42
N ASP A 93 24.96 -0.17 -12.07
CA ASP A 93 26.43 -0.25 -12.17
C ASP A 93 27.12 -0.18 -10.80
N ALA A 94 26.62 0.68 -9.90
CA ALA A 94 27.15 0.78 -8.54
C ALA A 94 26.94 -0.53 -7.77
N LEU A 95 25.78 -1.17 -7.93
CA LEU A 95 25.51 -2.48 -7.34
C LEU A 95 26.42 -3.58 -7.90
N ILE A 96 26.62 -3.62 -9.22
CA ILE A 96 27.49 -4.61 -9.88
C ILE A 96 28.94 -4.43 -9.46
N ASN A 97 29.45 -3.19 -9.48
CA ASN A 97 30.83 -2.90 -9.09
C ASN A 97 31.07 -3.23 -7.61
N GLY A 98 30.10 -2.97 -6.74
CA GLY A 98 30.19 -3.34 -5.32
C GLY A 98 30.22 -4.84 -5.05
N ALA A 99 29.66 -5.65 -5.96
CA ALA A 99 29.69 -7.12 -5.89
C ALA A 99 30.89 -7.75 -6.63
N SER A 100 31.69 -6.94 -7.33
CA SER A 100 32.85 -7.44 -8.09
C SER A 100 33.90 -8.04 -7.16
N GLY A 101 34.42 -9.22 -7.51
CA GLY A 101 35.37 -9.95 -6.68
C GLY A 101 34.76 -10.76 -5.54
N CYS A 102 33.44 -10.73 -5.34
CA CYS A 102 32.76 -11.65 -4.42
C CYS A 102 32.73 -13.07 -5.01
N GLY A 103 33.38 -14.03 -4.35
CA GLY A 103 33.39 -15.44 -4.78
C GLY A 103 32.06 -16.18 -4.62
N LEU A 104 31.11 -15.60 -3.89
CA LEU A 104 29.75 -16.12 -3.70
C LEU A 104 28.78 -14.95 -3.48
N LEU A 105 27.61 -15.03 -4.12
CA LEU A 105 26.50 -14.09 -3.95
C LEU A 105 25.25 -14.85 -3.48
N SER A 106 24.51 -14.27 -2.54
CA SER A 106 23.20 -14.75 -2.11
C SER A 106 22.15 -13.66 -2.28
N PHE A 107 20.96 -14.05 -2.71
CA PHE A 107 19.84 -13.14 -2.97
C PHE A 107 18.70 -13.47 -2.03
N ILE A 108 18.17 -12.45 -1.37
CA ILE A 108 17.02 -12.58 -0.46
C ILE A 108 15.91 -11.68 -1.01
N ASP A 109 14.75 -12.28 -1.32
CA ASP A 109 13.56 -11.54 -1.71
C ASP A 109 12.62 -11.37 -0.52
N THR A 110 12.22 -10.14 -0.26
CA THR A 110 11.14 -9.83 0.67
C THR A 110 9.81 -9.76 -0.07
N TYR A 111 9.28 -10.92 -0.50
CA TYR A 111 8.05 -11.05 -1.30
C TYR A 111 6.82 -10.29 -0.74
N LEU A 112 6.79 -10.03 0.58
CA LEU A 112 5.74 -9.26 1.27
C LEU A 112 6.25 -8.00 1.96
N GLY A 113 7.45 -7.52 1.63
CA GLY A 113 8.13 -6.41 2.33
C GLY A 113 7.23 -5.19 2.54
N TYR A 114 6.48 -4.80 1.49
CA TYR A 114 5.52 -3.70 1.55
C TYR A 114 4.45 -3.87 2.66
N ASN A 115 3.93 -5.08 2.85
CA ASN A 115 2.86 -5.33 3.82
C ASN A 115 3.38 -5.55 5.25
N ARG A 116 4.70 -5.60 5.45
CA ARG A 116 5.31 -5.83 6.77
C ARG A 116 5.60 -4.53 7.51
N ILE A 117 5.88 -3.45 6.78
CA ILE A 117 5.99 -2.10 7.38
C ILE A 117 4.58 -1.65 7.73
N ARG A 118 4.43 -1.04 8.90
CA ARG A 118 3.13 -0.55 9.38
C ARG A 118 2.99 0.96 9.16
N MET A 119 1.80 1.45 8.86
CA MET A 119 1.37 2.82 8.64
C MET A 119 1.14 3.44 9.99
N HIS A 120 1.61 4.67 10.12
CA HIS A 120 1.46 5.42 11.35
C HIS A 120 -0.03 5.59 11.69
N PRO A 121 -0.45 5.44 12.96
CA PRO A 121 -1.86 5.53 13.35
C PRO A 121 -2.58 6.80 12.87
N SER A 122 -1.86 7.94 12.80
CA SER A 122 -2.40 9.21 12.29
C SER A 122 -2.73 9.18 10.79
N ASP A 123 -2.12 8.28 10.04
CA ASP A 123 -2.15 8.26 8.58
C ASP A 123 -3.03 7.14 8.01
N LYS A 124 -3.40 6.16 8.84
CA LYS A 124 -4.27 5.04 8.44
C LYS A 124 -5.61 5.48 7.88
N SER A 125 -6.21 6.56 8.40
CA SER A 125 -7.47 7.08 7.87
C SER A 125 -7.31 7.74 6.50
N LYS A 126 -6.10 8.16 6.12
CA LYS A 126 -5.80 8.81 4.85
C LYS A 126 -5.72 7.79 3.70
N THR A 127 -5.51 6.51 4.00
CA THR A 127 -5.54 5.41 3.04
C THR A 127 -6.92 4.74 2.90
N THR A 128 -7.99 5.46 3.28
CA THR A 128 -9.35 4.94 3.16
C THR A 128 -9.76 4.78 1.70
N PHE A 129 -10.44 3.68 1.40
CA PHE A 129 -10.97 3.38 0.09
C PHE A 129 -12.42 2.93 0.13
N ILE A 130 -13.11 3.13 -1.00
CA ILE A 130 -14.53 2.82 -1.17
C ILE A 130 -14.68 1.36 -1.57
N THR A 131 -15.55 0.65 -0.87
CA THR A 131 -16.02 -0.68 -1.24
C THR A 131 -17.53 -0.69 -1.47
N HIS A 132 -18.09 -1.86 -1.78
CA HIS A 132 -19.54 -2.03 -1.79
C HIS A 132 -20.14 -1.95 -0.39
N GLU A 133 -19.38 -2.33 0.64
CA GLU A 133 -19.82 -2.43 2.04
C GLU A 133 -19.64 -1.11 2.80
N GLY A 134 -18.77 -0.21 2.34
CA GLY A 134 -18.58 1.10 2.96
C GLY A 134 -17.20 1.70 2.71
N ASN A 135 -16.81 2.62 3.59
CA ASN A 135 -15.50 3.26 3.57
C ASN A 135 -14.55 2.53 4.52
N ILE A 136 -13.47 1.98 3.99
CA ILE A 136 -12.63 1.01 4.70
C ILE A 136 -11.16 1.38 4.52
N CYS A 137 -10.36 1.21 5.57
CA CYS A 137 -8.89 1.30 5.52
C CYS A 137 -8.25 -0.03 5.93
N TYR A 138 -6.99 -0.27 5.54
CA TYR A 138 -6.27 -1.46 5.96
C TYR A 138 -5.84 -1.36 7.43
N ARG A 139 -5.99 -2.46 8.18
CA ARG A 139 -5.52 -2.57 9.57
C ARG A 139 -3.99 -2.71 9.63
N VAL A 140 -3.47 -3.51 8.70
CA VAL A 140 -2.06 -3.69 8.37
C VAL A 140 -1.83 -2.97 7.05
N THR A 141 -1.60 -1.67 7.16
CA THR A 141 -0.59 -1.04 6.33
C THR A 141 0.48 -0.62 7.28
#